data_AF-A0A9X4D1V9-F1
#
_entry.id   AF-A0A9X4D1V9-F1
#
_cell.length_a   1.000
_cell.length_b   1.000
_cell.length_c   1.000
_cell.angle_alpha   90.00
_cell.angle_beta   90.00
_cell.angle_gamma   90.00
#
_symmetry.space_group_name_H-M   'P 1'
#
loop_
_entity.id
_entity.type
_entity.pdbx_description
1 polymer ?
#
loop_
_entity_poly.entity_id
_entity_poly.type
_entity_poly.pdbx_seq_one_letter_code
_entity_poly.pdbx_strand_id
1 'polypeptide(L)'
;MGSTRCWLLTLGLALGGVAHADERDLWMFAQWAGDHHTRPFREMLVDARLYGIVPIHQLLRSASDWKLCHASPFAVPPASNWPAVRSTLSLIKALDDQGILRQFEVVSAYRDPRLNVCAGGATNSAHTRAFAVDILLPDWADPNPLCRFWQQYGQAWNMGLGRYPSGRIHVDTAGYRTWGGDGRAGSSFCIKPR
;
A
#
# COMPACT_ATOMS: atom_id res chain seq x y z
N MET A 1 -53.09 -13.19 38.27
CA MET A 1 -51.97 -13.66 37.42
C MET A 1 -52.10 -12.98 36.07
N GLY A 2 -51.07 -12.25 35.63
CA GLY A 2 -51.06 -11.56 34.34
C GLY A 2 -49.98 -10.47 34.32
N SER A 3 -48.72 -10.88 34.20
CA SER A 3 -47.57 -9.96 34.06
C SER A 3 -47.43 -9.54 32.60
N THR A 4 -47.65 -8.26 32.31
CA THR A 4 -47.46 -7.68 30.99
C THR A 4 -45.99 -7.26 30.85
N ARG A 5 -45.20 -8.05 30.12
CA ARG A 5 -43.82 -7.70 29.76
C ARG A 5 -43.83 -6.71 28.59
N CYS A 6 -43.46 -5.48 28.86
CA CYS A 6 -43.17 -4.46 27.85
C CYS A 6 -41.81 -4.78 27.21
N TRP A 7 -41.80 -5.11 25.91
CA TRP A 7 -40.58 -5.33 25.14
C TRP A 7 -40.11 -3.99 24.58
N LEU A 8 -39.03 -3.44 25.13
CA LEU A 8 -38.31 -2.31 24.55
C LEU A 8 -37.43 -2.85 23.41
N LEU A 9 -37.81 -2.54 22.17
CA LEU A 9 -36.96 -2.73 20.99
C LEU A 9 -35.87 -1.65 21.00
N THR A 10 -34.64 -2.03 21.35
CA THR A 10 -33.47 -1.19 21.16
C THR A 10 -33.08 -1.20 19.68
N LEU A 11 -33.36 -0.08 19.01
CA LEU A 11 -32.89 0.18 17.65
C LEU A 11 -31.36 0.40 17.70
N GLY A 12 -30.59 -0.64 17.38
CA GLY A 12 -29.14 -0.52 17.25
C GLY A 12 -28.79 0.32 16.04
N LEU A 13 -28.36 1.57 16.26
CA LEU A 13 -27.70 2.38 15.24
C LEU A 13 -26.35 1.74 14.92
N ALA A 14 -26.31 0.94 13.84
CA ALA A 14 -25.08 0.53 13.21
C ALA A 14 -24.41 1.78 12.61
N LEU A 15 -23.45 2.35 13.33
CA LEU A 15 -22.51 3.32 12.77
C LEU A 15 -21.64 2.57 11.76
N GLY A 16 -22.12 2.50 10.52
CA GLY A 16 -21.29 2.13 9.38
C GLY A 16 -20.14 3.13 9.32
N GLY A 17 -18.92 2.66 9.58
CA GLY A 17 -17.73 3.48 9.45
C GLY A 17 -17.65 3.98 8.01
N VAL A 18 -17.80 5.29 7.83
CA VAL A 18 -17.50 5.91 6.54
C VAL A 18 -16.03 5.66 6.31
N ALA A 19 -15.68 4.90 5.27
CA ALA A 19 -14.29 4.78 4.84
C ALA A 19 -13.82 6.19 4.47
N HIS A 20 -13.09 6.83 5.37
CA HIS A 20 -12.53 8.15 5.12
C HIS A 20 -11.47 7.99 4.04
N ALA A 21 -11.71 8.60 2.88
CA ALA A 21 -10.71 8.69 1.81
C ALA A 21 -9.40 9.26 2.40
N ASP A 22 -8.26 8.75 1.91
CA ASP A 22 -6.96 9.24 2.37
C ASP A 22 -6.86 10.73 2.08
N GLU A 23 -6.69 11.52 3.14
CA GLU A 23 -6.66 12.98 3.11
C GLU A 23 -5.50 13.58 2.31
N ARG A 24 -4.48 12.78 1.98
CA ARG A 24 -3.37 13.18 1.13
C ARG A 24 -3.81 13.10 -0.33
N ASP A 25 -4.71 13.99 -0.68
CA ASP A 25 -5.29 14.12 -2.01
C ASP A 25 -4.37 14.89 -2.97
N LEU A 26 -4.86 15.13 -4.19
CA LEU A 26 -4.11 15.86 -5.20
C LEU A 26 -3.84 17.33 -4.81
N TRP A 27 -4.73 17.96 -4.03
CA TRP A 27 -4.58 19.35 -3.61
C TRP A 27 -3.49 19.50 -2.56
N MET A 28 -3.50 18.64 -1.55
CA MET A 28 -2.46 18.58 -0.54
C MET A 28 -1.10 18.27 -1.19
N PHE A 29 -1.08 17.35 -2.16
CA PHE A 29 0.13 17.06 -2.93
C PHE A 29 0.61 18.28 -3.72
N ALA A 30 -0.28 19.02 -4.38
CA ALA A 30 0.11 20.20 -5.15
C ALA A 30 0.72 21.29 -4.27
N GLN A 31 0.17 21.52 -3.08
CA GLN A 31 0.75 22.44 -2.09
C GLN A 31 2.14 21.98 -1.65
N TRP A 32 2.27 20.70 -1.26
CA TRP A 32 3.55 20.15 -0.86
C TRP A 32 4.60 20.20 -1.98
N ALA A 33 4.22 19.81 -3.20
CA ALA A 33 5.11 19.76 -4.34
C ALA A 33 5.60 21.14 -4.82
N GLY A 34 4.88 22.22 -4.48
CA GLY A 34 5.28 23.60 -4.80
C GLY A 34 6.64 23.98 -4.20
N ASP A 35 6.94 23.47 -3.01
CA ASP A 35 8.15 23.79 -2.25
C ASP A 35 9.17 22.63 -2.21
N HIS A 36 8.92 21.54 -2.94
CA HIS A 36 9.76 20.34 -2.92
C HIS A 36 10.29 19.97 -4.31
N HIS A 37 11.55 19.51 -4.37
CA HIS A 37 12.21 19.15 -5.62
C HIS A 37 11.74 17.79 -6.17
N THR A 38 10.57 17.77 -6.80
CA THR A 38 9.95 16.55 -7.36
C THR A 38 10.30 16.28 -8.82
N ARG A 39 10.86 17.28 -9.52
CA ARG A 39 11.09 17.25 -10.97
C ARG A 39 11.97 16.08 -11.44
N PRO A 40 13.17 15.84 -10.88
CA PRO A 40 14.02 14.74 -11.36
C PRO A 40 13.37 13.36 -11.21
N PHE A 41 12.60 13.18 -10.13
CA PHE A 41 11.87 11.94 -9.92
C PHE A 41 10.80 11.73 -10.99
N ARG A 42 10.05 12.79 -11.35
CA ARG A 42 9.06 12.73 -12.44
C ARG A 42 9.70 12.46 -13.79
N GLU A 43 10.83 13.11 -14.09
CA GLU A 43 11.60 12.87 -15.33
C GLU A 43 12.06 11.40 -15.40
N MET A 44 12.61 10.85 -14.31
CA MET A 44 12.99 9.43 -14.24
C MET A 44 11.82 8.49 -14.54
N LEU A 45 10.61 8.79 -14.05
CA LEU A 45 9.42 8.00 -14.34
C LEU A 45 9.01 8.09 -15.81
N VAL A 46 9.11 9.28 -16.42
CA VAL A 46 8.80 9.49 -17.84
C VAL A 46 9.79 8.74 -18.73
N ASP A 47 11.08 8.88 -18.47
CA ASP A 47 12.15 8.21 -19.22
C ASP A 47 12.03 6.68 -19.15
N ALA A 48 11.64 6.16 -17.98
CA ALA A 48 11.39 4.74 -17.78
C ALA A 48 10.06 4.25 -18.37
N ARG A 49 9.21 5.14 -18.92
CA ARG A 49 7.84 4.84 -19.37
C ARG A 49 6.94 4.26 -18.26
N LEU A 50 7.15 4.72 -17.03
CA LEU A 50 6.43 4.30 -15.83
C LEU A 50 5.60 5.45 -15.20
N TYR A 51 5.65 6.64 -15.80
CA TYR A 51 4.79 7.75 -15.39
C TYR A 51 3.31 7.40 -15.65
N GLY A 52 2.45 7.62 -14.65
CA GLY A 52 1.01 7.38 -14.75
C GLY A 52 0.53 5.98 -14.37
N ILE A 53 1.44 5.01 -14.14
CA ILE A 53 1.07 3.66 -13.64
C ILE A 53 0.40 3.75 -12.26
N VAL A 54 0.91 4.66 -11.42
CA VAL A 54 0.28 5.07 -10.17
C VAL A 54 0.16 6.59 -10.22
N PRO A 55 -0.99 7.19 -9.82
CA PRO A 55 -1.10 8.64 -9.70
C PRO A 55 0.02 9.20 -8.82
N ILE A 56 0.72 10.24 -9.29
CA ILE A 56 1.95 10.72 -8.65
C ILE A 56 1.75 11.12 -7.17
N HIS A 57 0.59 11.68 -6.84
CA HIS A 57 0.26 12.05 -5.46
C HIS A 57 0.18 10.82 -4.55
N GLN A 58 -0.36 9.69 -5.03
CA GLN A 58 -0.40 8.44 -4.27
C GLN A 58 0.98 7.78 -4.20
N LEU A 59 1.74 7.79 -5.30
CA LEU A 59 3.08 7.20 -5.37
C LEU A 59 4.07 7.86 -4.41
N LEU A 60 3.85 9.13 -4.09
CA LEU A 60 4.69 9.90 -3.18
C LEU A 60 4.14 9.96 -1.75
N ARG A 61 3.01 9.32 -1.44
CA ARG A 61 2.52 9.21 -0.05
C ARG A 61 3.56 8.50 0.81
N SER A 62 3.91 9.12 1.93
CA SER A 62 4.74 8.49 2.97
C SER A 62 3.90 7.47 3.77
N ALA A 63 4.28 7.11 4.99
CA ALA A 63 3.47 6.23 5.85
C ALA A 63 2.08 6.85 6.15
N SER A 64 1.03 6.03 6.28
CA SER A 64 -0.30 6.53 6.67
C SER A 64 -0.29 7.20 8.05
N ASP A 65 0.62 6.80 8.94
CA ASP A 65 0.80 7.36 10.27
C ASP A 65 1.56 8.70 10.30
N TRP A 66 1.81 9.32 9.14
CA TRP A 66 2.60 10.56 9.05
C TRP A 66 2.14 11.66 10.02
N LYS A 67 0.83 11.82 10.23
CA LYS A 67 0.28 12.78 11.20
C LYS A 67 0.64 12.44 12.63
N LEU A 68 0.39 11.20 13.03
CA LEU A 68 0.71 10.69 14.37
C LEU A 68 2.22 10.79 14.64
N CYS A 69 3.02 10.59 13.59
CA CYS A 69 4.47 10.67 13.64
C CYS A 69 5.06 12.06 13.43
N HIS A 70 4.22 13.09 13.27
CA HIS A 70 4.64 14.46 12.96
C HIS A 70 5.67 14.53 11.81
N ALA A 71 5.44 13.75 10.76
CA ALA A 71 6.30 13.63 9.59
C ALA A 71 5.66 14.26 8.35
N SER A 72 6.40 14.31 7.25
CA SER A 72 5.87 14.80 5.97
C SER A 72 4.81 13.84 5.40
N PRO A 73 3.67 14.34 4.87
CA PRO A 73 2.64 13.51 4.23
C PRO A 73 3.13 12.80 2.96
N PHE A 74 4.10 13.41 2.28
CA PHE A 74 4.71 12.90 1.06
C PHE A 74 6.23 12.87 1.18
N ALA A 75 6.88 12.01 0.40
CA ALA A 75 8.33 11.93 0.34
C ALA A 75 8.81 11.46 -1.03
N VAL A 76 9.83 12.13 -1.58
CA VAL A 76 10.56 11.63 -2.76
C VAL A 76 11.55 10.56 -2.29
N PRO A 77 11.52 9.34 -2.85
CA PRO A 77 12.55 8.35 -2.55
C PRO A 77 13.94 8.85 -2.98
N PRO A 78 15.00 8.57 -2.21
CA PRO A 78 16.35 8.93 -2.60
C PRO A 78 16.72 8.27 -3.93
N ALA A 79 17.63 8.88 -4.69
CA ALA A 79 18.01 8.39 -6.02
C ALA A 79 18.52 6.94 -6.03
N SER A 80 19.13 6.49 -4.92
CA SER A 80 19.54 5.10 -4.70
C SER A 80 18.37 4.10 -4.80
N ASN A 81 17.15 4.53 -4.50
CA ASN A 81 15.96 3.68 -4.54
C ASN A 81 15.29 3.69 -5.93
N TRP A 82 15.66 4.58 -6.85
CA TRP A 82 14.99 4.70 -8.15
C TRP A 82 15.04 3.45 -9.02
N PRO A 83 16.12 2.64 -9.05
CA PRO A 83 16.08 1.32 -9.70
C PRO A 83 14.97 0.42 -9.15
N ALA A 84 14.75 0.45 -7.84
CA ALA A 84 13.71 -0.34 -7.20
C ALA A 84 12.31 0.24 -7.40
N VAL A 85 12.17 1.58 -7.45
CA VAL A 85 10.93 2.24 -7.92
C VAL A 85 10.55 1.74 -9.31
N ARG A 86 11.50 1.73 -10.25
CA ARG A 86 11.26 1.24 -11.62
C ARG A 86 10.81 -0.22 -11.63
N SER A 87 11.47 -1.06 -10.84
CA SER A 87 11.14 -2.49 -10.75
C SER A 87 9.75 -2.72 -10.16
N THR A 88 9.42 -2.10 -9.02
CA THR A 88 8.09 -2.21 -8.39
C THR A 88 6.97 -1.66 -9.29
N LEU A 89 7.17 -0.53 -9.97
CA LEU A 89 6.19 0.00 -10.92
C LEU A 89 6.06 -0.86 -12.18
N SER A 90 7.13 -1.48 -12.66
CA SER A 90 7.07 -2.43 -13.79
C SER A 90 6.27 -3.67 -13.41
N LEU A 91 6.41 -4.16 -12.18
CA LEU A 91 5.58 -5.24 -11.64
C LEU A 91 4.11 -4.82 -11.58
N ILE A 92 3.79 -3.64 -11.04
CA ILE A 92 2.40 -3.14 -11.00
C ILE A 92 1.82 -3.01 -12.41
N LYS A 93 2.59 -2.48 -13.35
CA LYS A 93 2.19 -2.41 -14.76
C LYS A 93 1.90 -3.81 -15.32
N ALA A 94 2.76 -4.79 -15.08
CA ALA A 94 2.55 -6.15 -15.56
C ALA A 94 1.28 -6.81 -14.96
N LEU A 95 0.97 -6.50 -13.70
CA LEU A 95 -0.27 -6.94 -13.04
C LEU A 95 -1.51 -6.25 -13.65
N ASP A 96 -1.45 -4.95 -13.92
CA ASP A 96 -2.55 -4.22 -14.58
C ASP A 96 -2.77 -4.68 -16.03
N ASP A 97 -1.70 -4.86 -16.81
CA ASP A 97 -1.75 -5.36 -18.19
C ASP A 97 -2.40 -6.77 -18.27
N GLN A 98 -2.30 -7.57 -17.21
CA GLN A 98 -2.95 -8.89 -17.08
C GLN A 98 -4.35 -8.83 -16.47
N GLY A 99 -4.84 -7.63 -16.13
CA GLY A 99 -6.13 -7.43 -15.49
C GLY A 99 -6.20 -7.87 -14.03
N ILE A 100 -5.06 -8.11 -13.38
CA ILE A 100 -4.96 -8.60 -12.00
C ILE A 100 -5.09 -7.45 -11.00
N LEU A 101 -4.50 -6.29 -11.30
CA LEU A 101 -4.48 -5.13 -10.40
C LEU A 101 -4.95 -3.86 -11.12
N ARG A 102 -6.26 -3.78 -11.39
CA ARG A 102 -6.85 -2.68 -12.20
C ARG A 102 -7.36 -1.49 -11.41
N GLN A 103 -7.94 -1.75 -10.23
CA GLN A 103 -8.49 -0.72 -9.35
C GLN A 103 -7.89 -0.90 -7.98
N PHE A 104 -7.10 0.09 -7.58
CA PHE A 104 -6.40 0.12 -6.31
C PHE A 104 -6.02 1.55 -5.96
N GLU A 105 -5.73 1.77 -4.69
CA GLU A 105 -5.19 3.02 -4.17
C GLU A 105 -3.86 2.75 -3.46
N VAL A 106 -2.80 3.47 -3.82
CA VAL A 106 -1.54 3.45 -3.06
C VAL A 106 -1.69 4.38 -1.85
N VAL A 107 -1.57 3.84 -0.65
CA VAL A 107 -1.74 4.59 0.62
C VAL A 107 -0.44 4.76 1.39
N SER A 108 0.64 4.11 0.97
CA SER A 108 1.98 4.29 1.52
C SER A 108 3.01 3.77 0.54
N ALA A 109 4.09 4.53 0.30
CA ALA A 109 5.16 4.18 -0.61
C ALA A 109 6.52 4.30 0.10
N TYR A 110 7.41 5.17 -0.36
CA TYR A 110 8.68 5.39 0.34
C TYR A 110 8.44 5.95 1.75
N ARG A 111 9.16 5.40 2.73
CA ARG A 111 9.19 5.89 4.10
C ARG A 111 10.62 6.25 4.45
N ASP A 112 10.86 7.47 4.94
CA ASP A 112 12.15 7.77 5.53
C ASP A 112 12.39 6.89 6.79
N PRO A 113 13.65 6.60 7.18
CA PRO A 113 13.93 5.69 8.28
C PRO A 113 13.29 6.09 9.62
N ARG A 114 13.22 7.38 9.94
CA ARG A 114 12.64 7.86 11.21
C ARG A 114 11.13 7.64 11.21
N LEU A 115 10.45 8.00 10.12
CA LEU A 115 9.02 7.73 9.97
C LEU A 115 8.71 6.24 10.00
N ASN A 116 9.54 5.41 9.35
CA ASN A 116 9.34 3.96 9.37
C ASN A 116 9.37 3.39 10.79
N VAL A 117 10.31 3.83 11.64
CA VAL A 117 10.35 3.40 13.06
C VAL A 117 9.12 3.86 13.82
N CYS A 118 8.73 5.13 13.69
CA CYS A 118 7.55 5.65 14.37
C CYS A 118 6.26 4.92 13.97
N ALA A 119 6.10 4.62 12.67
CA ALA A 119 4.95 3.86 12.14
C ALA A 119 5.01 2.34 12.44
N GLY A 120 5.91 1.89 13.33
CA GLY A 120 6.05 0.48 13.70
C GLY A 120 6.59 -0.41 12.57
N GLY A 121 7.25 0.16 11.58
CA GLY A 121 7.84 -0.56 10.46
C GLY A 121 9.03 -1.41 10.90
N ALA A 122 9.22 -2.56 10.23
CA ALA A 122 10.34 -3.45 10.50
C ALA A 122 11.70 -2.77 10.21
N THR A 123 12.75 -3.18 10.93
CA THR A 123 14.12 -2.64 10.77
C THR A 123 14.63 -2.74 9.32
N ASN A 124 14.30 -3.83 8.62
CA ASN A 124 14.71 -4.08 7.22
C ASN A 124 13.55 -3.86 6.22
N SER A 125 12.66 -2.91 6.53
CA SER A 125 11.46 -2.61 5.73
C SER A 125 11.80 -2.31 4.27
N ALA A 126 11.04 -2.91 3.34
CA ALA A 126 11.21 -2.62 1.92
C ALA A 126 10.85 -1.16 1.58
N HIS A 127 9.94 -0.53 2.33
CA HIS A 127 9.58 0.89 2.13
C HIS A 127 10.78 1.83 2.28
N THR A 128 11.77 1.50 3.11
CA THR A 128 12.95 2.33 3.33
C THR A 128 14.06 2.01 2.33
N ARG A 129 14.38 0.72 2.15
CA ARG A 129 15.61 0.28 1.45
C ARG A 129 15.45 -0.03 -0.03
N ALA A 130 14.24 -0.40 -0.46
CA ALA A 130 14.03 -1.01 -1.78
C ALA A 130 12.70 -0.61 -2.43
N PHE A 131 12.05 0.43 -1.93
CA PHE A 131 10.77 0.93 -2.41
C PHE A 131 9.66 -0.14 -2.48
N ALA A 132 8.71 -0.04 -1.55
CA ALA A 132 7.49 -0.81 -1.55
C ALA A 132 6.28 0.11 -1.67
N VAL A 133 5.15 -0.45 -2.06
CA VAL A 133 3.86 0.20 -1.95
C VAL A 133 2.91 -0.64 -1.10
N ASP A 134 2.10 0.05 -0.30
CA ASP A 134 0.92 -0.50 0.33
C ASP A 134 -0.30 -0.05 -0.44
N ILE A 135 -1.11 -1.01 -0.86
CA ILE A 135 -2.31 -0.77 -1.66
C ILE A 135 -3.57 -1.18 -0.90
N LEU A 136 -4.63 -0.42 -1.13
CA LEU A 136 -5.99 -0.82 -0.84
C LEU A 136 -6.65 -1.28 -2.15
N LEU A 137 -7.35 -2.40 -2.08
CA LEU A 137 -8.28 -2.81 -3.12
C LEU A 137 -9.69 -2.35 -2.73
N PRO A 138 -10.60 -2.15 -3.71
CA PRO A 138 -12.01 -2.02 -3.42
C PRO A 138 -12.53 -3.19 -2.59
N ASP A 139 -13.50 -2.96 -1.70
CA ASP A 139 -14.00 -3.98 -0.76
C ASP A 139 -14.54 -5.25 -1.45
N TRP A 140 -14.99 -5.12 -2.71
CA TRP A 140 -15.51 -6.22 -3.52
C TRP A 140 -14.42 -7.00 -4.29
N ALA A 141 -13.18 -6.51 -4.32
CA ALA A 141 -12.13 -7.10 -5.13
C ALA A 141 -11.52 -8.35 -4.44
N ASP A 142 -11.38 -9.43 -5.22
CA ASP A 142 -10.70 -10.65 -4.77
C ASP A 142 -9.17 -10.47 -4.84
N PRO A 143 -8.41 -10.64 -3.75
CA PRO A 143 -6.95 -10.57 -3.78
C PRO A 143 -6.28 -11.87 -4.26
N ASN A 144 -7.00 -12.99 -4.40
CA ASN A 144 -6.41 -14.28 -4.81
C ASN A 144 -5.71 -14.28 -6.19
N PRO A 145 -6.13 -13.50 -7.21
CA PRO A 145 -5.36 -13.34 -8.44
C PRO A 145 -3.91 -12.91 -8.21
N LEU A 146 -3.64 -12.03 -7.22
CA LEU A 146 -2.26 -11.64 -6.86
C LEU A 146 -1.47 -12.84 -6.30
N CYS A 147 -2.11 -13.69 -5.50
CA CYS A 147 -1.47 -14.88 -4.98
C CYS A 147 -1.12 -15.89 -6.08
N ARG A 148 -2.01 -16.11 -7.05
CA ARG A 148 -1.73 -16.99 -8.20
C ARG A 148 -0.57 -16.45 -9.03
N PHE A 149 -0.55 -15.15 -9.29
CA PHE A 149 0.59 -14.51 -9.96
C PHE A 149 1.88 -14.67 -9.18
N TRP A 150 1.85 -14.43 -7.86
CA TRP A 150 3.03 -14.56 -7.01
C TRP A 150 3.56 -16.00 -7.00
N GLN A 151 2.69 -17.00 -6.89
CA GLN A 151 3.08 -18.42 -6.93
C GLN A 151 3.73 -18.80 -8.27
N GLN A 152 3.23 -18.26 -9.38
CA GLN A 152 3.69 -18.62 -10.72
C GLN A 152 4.93 -17.82 -11.18
N TYR A 153 4.97 -16.53 -10.88
CA TYR A 153 5.94 -15.59 -11.44
C TYR A 153 6.73 -14.82 -10.37
N GLY A 154 6.36 -14.94 -9.09
CA GLY A 154 6.94 -14.12 -8.02
C GLY A 154 8.44 -14.31 -7.86
N GLN A 155 8.97 -15.52 -8.12
CA GLN A 155 10.41 -15.76 -8.08
C GLN A 155 11.15 -14.96 -9.16
N ALA A 156 10.64 -14.92 -10.39
CA ALA A 156 11.23 -14.14 -11.48
C ALA A 156 11.20 -12.63 -11.22
N TRP A 157 10.19 -12.15 -10.50
CA TRP A 157 10.04 -10.75 -10.12
C TRP A 157 10.73 -10.34 -8.82
N ASN A 158 11.33 -11.29 -8.08
CA ASN A 158 11.72 -11.06 -6.68
C ASN A 158 10.57 -10.45 -5.85
N MET A 159 9.34 -10.91 -6.11
CA MET A 159 8.12 -10.27 -5.60
C MET A 159 7.93 -10.53 -4.11
N GLY A 160 7.94 -9.46 -3.33
CA GLY A 160 7.41 -9.44 -1.97
C GLY A 160 5.91 -9.18 -2.01
N LEU A 161 5.11 -10.07 -1.42
CA LEU A 161 3.65 -9.94 -1.35
C LEU A 161 3.15 -10.21 0.07
N GLY A 162 2.64 -9.19 0.75
CA GLY A 162 2.15 -9.29 2.12
C GLY A 162 0.73 -8.78 2.29
N ARG A 163 0.04 -9.18 3.36
CA ARG A 163 -1.24 -8.56 3.75
C ARG A 163 -1.27 -8.26 5.24
N TYR A 164 -1.46 -6.98 5.56
CA TYR A 164 -1.56 -6.50 6.92
C TYR A 164 -2.92 -6.83 7.54
N PRO A 165 -3.06 -6.83 8.88
CA PRO A 165 -4.35 -7.00 9.54
C PRO A 165 -5.41 -5.97 9.13
N SER A 166 -4.96 -4.77 8.72
CA SER A 166 -5.81 -3.71 8.17
C SER A 166 -6.42 -4.03 6.80
N GLY A 167 -6.02 -5.14 6.17
CA GLY A 167 -6.44 -5.51 4.82
C GLY A 167 -5.55 -4.94 3.70
N ARG A 168 -4.70 -3.96 4.01
CA ARG A 168 -3.69 -3.40 3.07
C ARG A 168 -2.79 -4.51 2.54
N ILE A 169 -2.50 -4.46 1.24
CA ILE A 169 -1.61 -5.39 0.56
C ILE A 169 -0.28 -4.69 0.31
N HIS A 170 0.81 -5.34 0.73
CA HIS A 170 2.17 -4.88 0.50
C HIS A 170 2.69 -5.47 -0.82
N VAL A 171 3.31 -4.65 -1.67
CA VAL A 171 3.97 -5.08 -2.91
C VAL A 171 5.37 -4.44 -3.04
N ASP A 172 6.38 -5.28 -3.30
CA ASP A 172 7.74 -4.84 -3.67
C ASP A 172 8.47 -5.86 -4.55
N THR A 173 9.66 -5.51 -5.03
CA THR A 173 10.54 -6.41 -5.79
C THR A 173 11.90 -6.64 -5.09
N ALA A 174 11.91 -6.68 -3.76
CA ALA A 174 13.12 -6.77 -2.93
C ALA A 174 13.49 -8.21 -2.51
N GLY A 175 12.73 -9.21 -2.94
CA GLY A 175 12.97 -10.63 -2.69
C GLY A 175 11.68 -11.47 -2.73
N TYR A 176 11.73 -12.67 -3.29
CA TYR A 176 10.58 -13.58 -3.40
C TYR A 176 10.13 -14.09 -2.03
N ARG A 177 9.09 -13.47 -1.47
CA ARG A 177 8.59 -13.79 -0.12
C ARG A 177 7.13 -13.39 0.03
N THR A 178 6.44 -14.04 0.96
CA THR A 178 5.08 -13.68 1.33
C THR A 178 4.86 -13.81 2.84
N TRP A 179 3.92 -13.04 3.38
CA TRP A 179 3.56 -13.03 4.80
C TRP A 179 2.12 -12.55 5.01
N GLY A 180 1.56 -12.80 6.18
CA GLY A 180 0.22 -12.33 6.56
C GLY A 180 0.23 -11.40 7.77
N GLY A 181 -0.90 -11.37 8.47
CA GLY A 181 -1.18 -10.34 9.48
C GLY A 181 -0.22 -10.30 10.66
N ASP A 182 0.45 -11.41 11.00
CA ASP A 182 1.44 -11.47 12.07
C ASP A 182 2.89 -11.21 11.58
N GLY A 183 3.06 -10.84 10.30
CA GLY A 183 4.35 -10.59 9.68
C GLY A 183 5.15 -11.85 9.33
N ARG A 184 4.61 -13.05 9.51
CA ARG A 184 5.29 -14.32 9.24
C ARG A 184 4.79 -14.96 7.95
N ALA A 185 5.63 -15.80 7.35
CA ALA A 185 5.27 -16.54 6.14
C ALA A 185 4.09 -17.51 6.35
N GLY A 186 4.01 -18.14 7.52
CA GLY A 186 2.96 -19.12 7.83
C GLY A 186 1.54 -18.54 7.90
N SER A 187 1.39 -17.22 8.08
CA SER A 187 0.09 -16.55 8.06
C SER A 187 -0.28 -15.96 6.69
N SER A 188 0.58 -16.17 5.68
CA SER A 188 0.34 -15.63 4.34
C SER A 188 -1.00 -16.07 3.77
N PHE A 189 -1.75 -15.11 3.25
CA PHE A 189 -2.99 -15.34 2.51
C PHE A 189 -2.77 -16.02 1.15
N CYS A 190 -1.52 -16.11 0.68
CA CYS A 190 -1.16 -16.80 -0.56
C CYS A 190 -0.70 -18.24 -0.36
N ILE A 191 -0.63 -18.71 0.89
CA ILE A 191 -0.33 -20.10 1.22
C ILE A 191 -1.59 -20.67 1.88
N LYS A 192 -2.08 -21.82 1.40
CA LYS A 192 -3.19 -22.49 2.07
C LYS A 192 -2.77 -22.85 3.50
N PRO A 193 -3.64 -22.65 4.51
CA PRO A 193 -3.41 -23.22 5.84
C PRO A 193 -3.15 -24.72 5.67
N ARG A 194 -2.12 -25.22 6.37
CA ARG A 194 -1.88 -26.67 6.46
C ARG A 194 -2.98 -27.33 7.28
#